data_AF-A0A9D5HQI5-F1
#
_entry.id   AF-A0A9D5HQI5-F1
#
_cell.length_a   1.000
_cell.length_b   1.000
_cell.length_c   1.000
_cell.angle_alpha   90.00
_cell.angle_beta   90.00
_cell.angle_gamma   90.00
#
_symmetry.space_group_name_H-M   'P 1'
#
loop_
_entity.id
_entity.type
_entity.pdbx_description
1 polymer ?
#
loop_
_entity_poly.entity_id
_entity_poly.type
_entity_poly.pdbx_seq_one_letter_code
_entity_poly.pdbx_strand_id
1 'polypeptide(L)'
;MIETFNRPFETCIRERDGSSIMCSFNNINGIPVIAKRQKWLHDSLEDAIAQTLKVGLDLDCGWGGIHYYQTYGESAVQQGKVRETNIDNALMNIYTVLMRLGFFDGNPRYDSFGLEDICTEDSIELDIQEEHTSSIDSTI
;
A
#
# COMPACT_ATOMS: atom_id res chain seq x y z
N MET A 1 17.32 -5.05 13.27
CA MET A 1 16.19 -4.53 12.46
C MET A 1 16.37 -4.87 10.99
N ILE A 2 17.52 -4.51 10.38
CA ILE A 2 17.79 -4.74 8.94
C ILE A 2 17.79 -6.23 8.57
N GLU A 3 18.54 -7.08 9.28
CA GLU A 3 18.73 -8.48 8.87
C GLU A 3 17.48 -9.36 9.02
N THR A 4 16.58 -9.04 9.95
CA THR A 4 15.38 -9.87 10.24
C THR A 4 14.12 -9.31 9.59
N PHE A 5 13.87 -8.01 9.71
CA PHE A 5 12.60 -7.42 9.27
C PHE A 5 12.66 -6.82 7.87
N ASN A 6 13.83 -6.33 7.43
CA ASN A 6 13.93 -5.65 6.14
C ASN A 6 14.34 -6.58 5.00
N ARG A 7 14.94 -7.74 5.29
CA ARG A 7 15.38 -8.71 4.27
C ARG A 7 14.25 -9.11 3.30
N PRO A 8 13.03 -9.44 3.75
CA PRO A 8 11.94 -9.76 2.83
C PRO A 8 11.55 -8.58 1.93
N PHE A 9 11.52 -7.36 2.48
CA PHE A 9 11.22 -6.16 1.69
C PHE A 9 12.32 -5.86 0.67
N GLU A 10 13.59 -6.00 1.07
CA GLU A 10 14.73 -5.82 0.18
C GLU A 10 14.69 -6.80 -0.99
N THR A 11 14.47 -8.09 -0.73
CA THR A 11 14.32 -9.11 -1.78
C THR A 11 13.10 -8.82 -2.66
N CYS A 12 11.96 -8.43 -2.08
CA CYS A 12 10.76 -8.06 -2.85
C CYS A 12 11.03 -6.91 -3.84
N ILE A 13 11.69 -5.84 -3.39
CA ILE A 13 11.96 -4.66 -4.22
C ILE A 13 13.09 -4.93 -5.22
N ARG A 14 14.24 -5.43 -4.74
CA ARG A 14 15.47 -5.51 -5.54
C ARG A 14 15.52 -6.72 -6.47
N GLU A 15 14.92 -7.83 -6.05
CA GLU A 15 15.05 -9.12 -6.77
C GLU A 15 13.74 -9.55 -7.43
N ARG A 16 12.58 -9.09 -6.96
CA ARG A 16 11.25 -9.51 -7.47
C ARG A 16 10.43 -8.38 -8.13
N ASP A 17 10.99 -7.18 -8.26
CA ASP A 17 10.35 -5.99 -8.87
C ASP A 17 8.96 -5.66 -8.27
N GLY A 18 8.84 -5.80 -6.94
CA GLY A 18 7.63 -5.40 -6.21
C GLY A 18 7.26 -3.94 -6.49
N SER A 19 6.07 -3.71 -7.04
CA SER A 19 5.66 -2.38 -7.52
C SER A 19 5.04 -1.47 -6.45
N SER A 20 4.76 -1.99 -5.25
CA SER A 20 4.20 -1.22 -4.13
C SER A 20 4.50 -1.88 -2.79
N ILE A 21 4.52 -1.08 -1.71
CA ILE A 21 4.68 -1.54 -0.32
C ILE A 21 3.66 -0.83 0.55
N MET A 22 3.03 -1.61 1.44
CA MET A 22 2.15 -1.08 2.47
C MET A 22 2.95 -0.78 3.74
N CYS A 23 2.85 0.45 4.25
CA CYS A 23 3.38 0.79 5.55
C CYS A 23 2.54 0.13 6.67
N SER A 24 3.20 -0.32 7.74
CA SER A 24 2.51 -0.93 8.88
C SER A 24 1.77 0.10 9.74
N PHE A 25 0.66 -0.31 10.38
CA PHE A 25 -0.09 0.51 11.34
C PHE A 25 0.58 0.74 12.70
N ASN A 26 1.83 0.29 12.90
CA ASN A 26 2.48 0.32 14.21
C ASN A 26 2.49 1.76 14.79
N ASN A 27 2.96 1.93 16.03
CA ASN A 27 2.93 3.23 16.73
C ASN A 27 3.73 4.36 16.03
N ILE A 28 4.18 4.16 14.79
CA ILE A 28 5.01 5.02 13.97
C ILE A 28 4.39 5.02 12.55
N ASN A 29 4.19 6.19 11.92
CA ASN A 29 3.87 6.39 10.49
C ASN A 29 2.42 6.24 9.98
N GLY A 30 1.42 5.92 10.81
CA GLY A 30 0.00 6.02 10.37
C GLY A 30 -0.55 7.44 10.57
N ILE A 31 -1.29 8.01 9.62
CA ILE A 31 -1.99 9.31 9.79
C ILE A 31 -2.81 9.36 11.10
N PRO A 32 -3.67 8.37 11.43
CA PRO A 32 -4.38 8.37 12.71
C PRO A 32 -3.46 8.20 13.92
N VAL A 33 -2.31 7.54 13.76
CA VAL A 33 -1.34 7.33 14.83
C VAL A 33 -0.61 8.64 15.15
N ILE A 34 -0.15 9.35 14.12
CA ILE A 34 0.50 10.66 14.22
C ILE A 34 -0.46 11.65 14.90
N ALA A 35 -1.68 11.80 14.38
CA ALA A 35 -2.61 12.81 14.91
C ALA A 35 -3.23 12.45 16.27
N LYS A 36 -3.52 11.17 16.56
CA LYS A 36 -4.30 10.80 17.76
C LYS A 36 -3.48 10.16 18.88
N ARG A 37 -2.41 9.44 18.56
CA ARG A 37 -1.61 8.67 19.54
C ARG A 37 -0.28 9.34 19.87
N GLN A 38 0.39 9.94 18.88
CA GLN A 38 1.67 10.63 19.04
C GLN A 38 1.49 12.11 19.45
N LYS A 39 1.05 12.35 20.68
CA LYS A 39 0.66 13.69 21.14
C LYS A 39 1.81 14.67 21.40
N TRP A 40 3.06 14.21 21.35
CA TRP A 40 4.24 15.02 21.67
C TRP A 40 4.47 16.21 20.72
N LEU A 41 4.05 16.10 19.45
CA LEU A 41 4.16 17.18 18.47
C LEU A 41 2.89 18.04 18.38
N HIS A 42 1.80 17.63 19.03
CA HIS A 42 0.48 18.27 18.93
C HIS A 42 -0.02 18.45 17.49
N ASP A 43 0.30 17.51 16.61
CA ASP A 43 -0.05 17.54 15.19
C ASP A 43 -1.57 17.52 14.95
N SER A 44 -2.04 18.37 14.03
CA SER A 44 -3.38 18.24 13.44
C SER A 44 -3.43 17.09 12.42
N LEU A 45 -4.63 16.80 11.90
CA LEU A 45 -4.76 15.82 10.80
C LEU A 45 -4.06 16.30 9.53
N GLU A 46 -4.09 17.60 9.24
CA GLU A 46 -3.35 18.21 8.14
C GLU A 46 -1.83 18.12 8.34
N ASP A 47 -1.34 18.24 9.58
CA ASP A 47 0.09 18.03 9.87
C ASP A 47 0.50 16.59 9.62
N ALA A 48 -0.32 15.63 10.05
CA ALA A 48 -0.09 14.21 9.81
C ALA A 48 -0.10 13.86 8.31
N ILE A 49 -1.03 14.44 7.53
CA ILE A 49 -1.05 14.28 6.07
C ILE A 49 0.20 14.87 5.44
N ALA A 50 0.57 16.09 5.83
CA ALA A 50 1.76 16.74 5.31
C ALA A 50 3.03 15.94 5.59
N GLN A 51 3.17 15.37 6.79
CA GLN A 51 4.30 14.52 7.13
C GLN A 51 4.31 13.23 6.30
N THR A 52 3.19 12.51 6.27
CA THR A 52 3.10 11.21 5.56
C THR A 52 3.34 11.35 4.06
N LEU A 53 2.75 12.36 3.42
CA LEU A 53 2.94 12.61 2.00
C LEU A 53 4.39 13.01 1.68
N LYS A 54 5.05 13.80 2.56
CA LYS A 54 6.46 14.17 2.39
C LYS A 54 7.43 13.01 2.52
N VAL A 55 7.10 12.00 3.32
CA VAL A 55 7.94 10.79 3.48
C VAL A 55 7.61 9.68 2.47
N GLY A 56 6.69 9.93 1.54
CA GLY A 56 6.40 9.02 0.42
C GLY A 56 5.22 8.06 0.65
N LEU A 57 4.27 8.38 1.54
CA LEU A 57 3.00 7.68 1.56
C LEU A 57 2.14 8.20 0.40
N ASP A 58 2.10 7.47 -0.70
CA ASP A 58 1.42 7.94 -1.92
C ASP A 58 -0.10 7.79 -1.84
N LEU A 59 -0.61 6.77 -1.12
CA LEU A 59 -2.03 6.44 -1.03
C LEU A 59 -2.46 6.17 0.40
N ASP A 60 -3.61 6.76 0.77
CA ASP A 60 -4.28 6.53 2.05
C ASP A 60 -5.41 5.51 1.92
N CYS A 61 -5.27 4.37 2.61
CA CYS A 61 -6.28 3.32 2.67
C CYS A 61 -7.47 3.67 3.59
N GLY A 62 -7.40 4.79 4.31
CA GLY A 62 -8.41 5.21 5.27
C GLY A 62 -8.42 4.40 6.56
N TRP A 63 -9.20 4.87 7.53
CA TRP A 63 -9.41 4.19 8.80
C TRP A 63 -10.79 4.50 9.38
N GLY A 64 -11.56 3.46 9.70
CA GLY A 64 -12.87 3.61 10.36
C GLY A 64 -13.86 4.47 9.57
N GLY A 65 -13.84 4.35 8.23
CA GLY A 65 -14.71 5.12 7.32
C GLY A 65 -14.21 6.53 6.98
N ILE A 66 -13.01 6.92 7.44
CA ILE A 66 -12.39 8.22 7.11
C ILE A 66 -11.25 7.99 6.13
N HIS A 67 -11.29 8.69 5.00
CA HIS A 67 -10.18 8.81 4.05
C HIS A 67 -9.53 10.19 4.23
N TYR A 68 -8.41 10.22 4.93
CA TYR A 68 -7.74 11.44 5.39
C TYR A 68 -7.27 12.32 4.23
N TYR A 69 -6.67 11.75 3.18
CA TYR A 69 -6.23 12.53 2.01
C TYR A 69 -7.41 13.21 1.31
N GLN A 70 -8.53 12.50 1.17
CA GLN A 70 -9.73 13.06 0.55
C GLN A 70 -10.44 14.08 1.45
N THR A 71 -10.40 13.87 2.77
CA THR A 71 -11.14 14.71 3.72
C THR A 71 -10.39 15.99 4.10
N TYR A 72 -9.06 15.93 4.23
CA TYR A 72 -8.23 17.02 4.75
C TYR A 72 -7.08 17.43 3.80
N GLY A 73 -6.94 16.80 2.63
CA GLY A 73 -5.89 17.13 1.67
C GLY A 73 -6.00 18.58 1.17
N GLU A 74 -7.22 19.01 0.81
CA GLU A 74 -7.47 20.39 0.37
C GLU A 74 -7.14 21.41 1.47
N SER A 75 -7.59 21.18 2.71
CA SER A 75 -7.31 22.08 3.82
C SER A 75 -5.80 22.14 4.13
N ALA A 76 -5.08 21.03 4.00
CA ALA A 76 -3.63 20.99 4.18
C ALA A 76 -2.87 21.79 3.11
N VAL A 77 -3.36 21.83 1.87
CA VAL A 77 -2.82 22.68 0.79
C VAL A 77 -3.14 24.15 1.05
N GLN A 78 -4.38 24.47 1.40
CA GLN A 78 -4.80 25.85 1.72
C GLN A 78 -4.02 26.44 2.90
N GLN A 79 -3.65 25.61 3.88
CA GLN A 79 -2.80 25.99 5.02
C GLN A 79 -1.31 26.08 4.67
N GLY A 80 -0.91 25.75 3.43
CA GLY A 80 0.49 25.73 2.99
C GLY A 80 1.34 24.60 3.59
N LYS A 81 0.70 23.61 4.23
CA LYS A 81 1.39 22.46 4.87
C LYS A 81 1.83 21.43 3.82
N VAL A 82 1.00 21.24 2.79
CA VAL A 82 1.22 20.38 1.62
C VAL A 82 1.42 21.25 0.39
N ARG A 83 2.40 20.91 -0.46
CA ARG A 83 2.52 21.50 -1.79
C ARG A 83 1.82 20.61 -2.80
N GLU A 84 1.21 21.19 -3.83
CA GLU A 84 0.62 20.42 -4.94
C GLU A 84 1.62 19.45 -5.56
N THR A 85 2.90 19.85 -5.66
CA THR A 85 3.99 18.97 -6.13
C THR A 85 4.15 17.68 -5.32
N ASN A 86 3.78 17.67 -4.03
CA ASN A 86 3.78 16.43 -3.23
C ASN A 86 2.65 15.49 -3.66
N ILE A 87 1.49 16.04 -4.00
CA ILE A 87 0.33 15.30 -4.50
C ILE A 87 0.62 14.78 -5.92
N ASP A 88 1.20 15.62 -6.78
CA ASP A 88 1.56 15.23 -8.14
C ASP A 88 2.52 14.04 -8.15
N ASN A 89 3.54 14.04 -7.29
CA ASN A 89 4.47 12.92 -7.17
C ASN A 89 3.78 11.61 -6.75
N ALA A 90 2.91 11.68 -5.74
CA ALA A 90 2.14 10.52 -5.28
C ALA A 90 1.23 9.97 -6.39
N LEU A 91 0.55 10.86 -7.13
CA LEU A 91 -0.29 10.48 -8.27
C LEU A 91 0.56 9.90 -9.40
N MET A 92 1.71 10.49 -9.74
CA MET A 92 2.60 9.95 -10.76
C MET A 92 3.05 8.52 -10.45
N ASN A 93 3.39 8.21 -9.19
CA ASN A 93 3.76 6.86 -8.77
C ASN A 93 2.60 5.88 -8.97
N ILE A 94 1.39 6.23 -8.49
CA ILE A 94 0.20 5.38 -8.60
C ILE A 94 -0.20 5.15 -10.07
N TYR A 95 -0.28 6.21 -10.86
CA TYR A 95 -0.68 6.13 -12.26
C TYR A 95 0.37 5.42 -13.13
N THR A 96 1.66 5.51 -12.79
CA THR A 96 2.70 4.72 -13.48
C THR A 96 2.44 3.22 -13.33
N VAL A 97 2.02 2.76 -12.14
CA VAL A 97 1.66 1.34 -11.93
C VAL A 97 0.41 0.98 -12.74
N LEU A 98 -0.63 1.82 -12.75
CA LEU A 98 -1.84 1.58 -13.56
C LEU A 98 -1.52 1.49 -15.07
N MET A 99 -0.65 2.37 -15.57
CA MET A 99 -0.19 2.33 -16.97
C MET A 99 0.59 1.03 -17.26
N ARG A 100 1.50 0.61 -16.37
CA ARG A 100 2.24 -0.66 -16.51
C ARG A 100 1.32 -1.89 -16.58
N LEU A 101 0.19 -1.85 -15.87
CA LEU A 101 -0.80 -2.92 -15.88
C LEU A 101 -1.72 -2.89 -17.11
N GLY A 102 -1.67 -1.82 -17.92
CA GLY A 102 -2.53 -1.63 -19.08
C GLY A 102 -3.94 -1.17 -18.72
N PHE A 103 -4.14 -0.51 -17.58
CA PHE A 103 -5.47 -0.08 -17.12
C PHE A 103 -6.16 0.89 -18.10
N PHE A 104 -5.40 1.72 -18.81
CA PHE A 104 -5.95 2.74 -19.72
C PHE A 104 -6.04 2.29 -21.19
N ASP A 105 -5.14 1.40 -21.62
CA ASP A 105 -4.98 1.01 -23.04
C ASP A 105 -5.27 -0.48 -23.29
N GLY A 106 -5.62 -1.24 -22.25
CA GLY A 106 -5.77 -2.69 -22.27
C GLY A 106 -4.44 -3.43 -22.12
N ASN A 107 -4.52 -4.70 -21.72
CA ASN A 107 -3.40 -5.62 -21.71
C ASN A 107 -3.89 -7.01 -22.14
N PRO A 108 -3.56 -7.50 -23.35
CA PRO A 108 -4.03 -8.79 -23.84
C PRO A 108 -3.72 -9.98 -22.92
N ARG A 109 -2.72 -9.85 -22.05
CA ARG A 109 -2.40 -10.86 -21.04
C ARG A 109 -3.44 -10.94 -19.92
N TYR A 110 -4.05 -9.83 -19.55
CA TYR A 110 -4.99 -9.73 -18.42
C TYR A 110 -6.44 -9.58 -18.88
N ASP A 111 -6.66 -8.97 -20.05
CA ASP A 111 -7.99 -8.71 -20.62
C ASP A 111 -8.74 -10.00 -20.97
N SER A 112 -8.03 -11.12 -21.12
CA SER A 112 -8.63 -12.42 -21.43
C SER A 112 -9.22 -13.13 -20.21
N PHE A 113 -8.93 -12.70 -18.98
CA PHE A 113 -9.38 -13.39 -17.78
C PHE A 113 -10.87 -13.13 -17.50
N GLY A 114 -11.60 -14.21 -17.22
CA GLY A 114 -13.04 -14.23 -16.95
C GLY A 114 -13.41 -14.98 -15.68
N LEU A 115 -14.71 -15.28 -15.53
CA LEU A 115 -15.22 -16.03 -14.37
C LEU A 115 -14.80 -17.51 -14.43
N GLU A 116 -14.58 -18.03 -15.63
CA GLU A 116 -14.10 -19.38 -15.92
C GLU A 116 -12.67 -19.63 -15.41
N ASP A 117 -11.88 -18.58 -15.21
CA ASP A 117 -10.53 -18.65 -14.66
C ASP A 117 -10.52 -18.59 -13.13
N ILE A 118 -11.69 -18.46 -12.49
CA ILE A 118 -11.84 -18.41 -11.04
C ILE A 118 -12.14 -19.83 -10.52
N CYS A 119 -11.36 -20.29 -9.54
CA CYS A 119 -11.52 -21.60 -8.90
C CYS A 119 -11.50 -22.78 -9.89
N THR A 120 -10.56 -22.76 -10.83
CA THR A 120 -10.27 -23.90 -11.71
C THR A 120 -9.79 -25.12 -10.89
N GLU A 121 -9.93 -26.32 -11.46
CA GLU A 121 -9.44 -27.56 -10.82
C GLU A 121 -7.97 -27.44 -10.41
N ASP A 122 -7.12 -26.89 -11.28
CA ASP A 122 -5.70 -26.64 -10.99
C ASP A 122 -5.50 -25.74 -9.76
N SER A 123 -6.25 -24.63 -9.65
CA SER A 123 -6.12 -23.73 -8.49
C SER A 123 -6.59 -24.38 -7.19
N ILE A 124 -7.61 -25.24 -7.23
CA ILE A 124 -8.10 -26.00 -6.08
C ILE A 124 -7.08 -27.07 -5.67
N GLU A 125 -6.47 -27.77 -6.63
CA GLU A 125 -5.45 -28.79 -6.34
C GLU A 125 -4.22 -28.18 -5.66
N LEU A 126 -3.77 -27.01 -6.14
CA LEU A 126 -2.67 -26.27 -5.50
C LEU A 126 -3.00 -25.89 -4.05
N ASP A 127 -4.21 -25.41 -3.78
CA ASP A 127 -4.64 -25.08 -2.41
C ASP A 127 -4.60 -26.32 -1.49
N ILE A 128 -5.07 -27.48 -1.98
CA ILE A 128 -5.03 -28.74 -1.22
C ILE A 128 -3.59 -29.19 -0.97
N GLN A 129 -2.69 -29.03 -1.94
CA GLN A 129 -1.28 -29.37 -1.79
C GLN A 129 -0.58 -28.48 -0.74
N GLU A 130 -0.85 -27.18 -0.73
CA GLU A 130 -0.36 -26.23 0.28
C GLU A 130 -0.89 -26.59 1.68
N GLU A 131 -2.15 -27.00 1.80
CA GLU A 131 -2.72 -27.47 3.07
C GLU A 131 -2.07 -28.77 3.56
N HIS A 132 -1.81 -29.72 2.65
CA HIS A 132 -1.13 -30.96 3.00
C HIS A 132 0.33 -30.75 3.40
N THR A 133 1.08 -29.94 2.67
CA THR A 133 2.49 -29.66 2.95
C THR A 133 2.65 -28.91 4.27
N SER A 134 1.82 -27.90 4.53
CA SER A 134 1.82 -27.18 5.82
C SER A 134 1.44 -28.07 7.00
N SER A 135 0.53 -29.04 6.81
CA SER A 135 0.18 -30.02 7.84
C SER A 135 1.33 -30.98 8.18
N ILE A 136 2.10 -31.40 7.17
CA ILE A 136 3.28 -32.27 7.36
C ILE A 136 4.41 -31.52 8.08
N ASP A 137 4.69 -30.27 7.69
CA ASP A 137 5.71 -29.42 8.33
C ASP A 137 5.34 -29.01 9.77
N SER A 138 4.05 -29.02 10.13
CA SER A 138 3.60 -28.77 11.52
C SER A 138 3.77 -29.96 12.47
N THR A 139 4.11 -31.14 11.95
CA THR A 139 4.26 -32.39 12.72
C THR A 139 5.74 -32.71 13.04
N ILE A 140 6.67 -31.83 12.65
CA ILE A 140 8.11 -31.88 12.98
C ILE A 140 8.44 -30.72 13.93
#